data_AF-A0A1M3QXY5-F1
#
_entry.id   AF-A0A1M3QXY5-F1
#
_cell.length_a   1.000
_cell.length_b   1.000
_cell.length_c   1.000
_cell.angle_alpha   90.00
_cell.angle_beta   90.00
_cell.angle_gamma   90.00
#
_symmetry.space_group_name_H-M   'P 1'
#
loop_
_entity.id
_entity.type
_entity.pdbx_description
1 polymer ?
#
loop_
_entity_poly.entity_id
_entity_poly.type
_entity_poly.pdbx_seq_one_letter_code
_entity_poly.pdbx_strand_id
1 'polypeptide(L)'
;MKKLLLPFIGLTFSFNCFAQFTPLSGGGDTTFTLPAYADVNSNYRTYANNIFGLLEANRVPTGLLLDYAFDFTEPKTFNGVTLQDSTLVEPGIFSELYKTIFTGKFNNTASLRHPHVHDSLFYIARQKNVITLSGLLFKYNAIDPNAQANGKIDVVSGKLKDKYVSGVWQNPYQEFTTLAITPSIIRFKKKSCSVVLPQNLWLSNVGSTISSIQFDAGDGAGYRTLAFNTSVSLNYADTGWKHWTFKVNRTGGLPALYTHTKVYFGNPGAGASARTTGAPISARGAEIDVRQTITAAEAFNGVAASARVIVSYRNATDPVIRRPLIVAEGFDPGHITAPEEEEGVSDFDDFITTVNNSFSGNLGNLLSANPSQYDIIYVNWNNGTDFLQRNAFVLEAVIRWVNANKQPLAGVPQGNVVLGSSMGGVIARMALGRMDRGGGTLNGAGGYNAHQTRLFISLDAPHLGANVPLGL
;
A
#
# COMPACT_ATOMS: atom_id res chain seq x y z
N MET A 1 -36.13 -22.05 -5.83
CA MET A 1 -36.57 -22.64 -4.54
C MET A 1 -36.24 -24.13 -4.53
N LYS A 2 -35.68 -24.62 -3.41
CA LYS A 2 -35.39 -26.02 -3.00
C LYS A 2 -34.24 -26.72 -3.77
N LYS A 3 -33.00 -26.76 -3.26
CA LYS A 3 -32.37 -27.55 -2.16
C LYS A 3 -32.38 -29.07 -2.37
N LEU A 4 -31.18 -29.64 -2.49
CA LEU A 4 -30.62 -30.90 -1.91
C LEU A 4 -29.34 -31.25 -2.71
N LEU A 5 -28.22 -31.78 -2.21
CA LEU A 5 -27.60 -31.99 -0.90
C LEU A 5 -26.16 -32.48 -1.24
N LEU A 6 -25.11 -31.94 -0.60
CA LEU A 6 -23.73 -32.46 -0.68
C LEU A 6 -23.64 -33.86 -0.04
N PRO A 7 -22.57 -34.61 -0.35
CA PRO A 7 -21.81 -35.29 0.69
C PRO A 7 -20.35 -34.81 0.72
N PHE A 8 -19.92 -34.49 1.94
CA PHE A 8 -18.54 -34.35 2.38
C PHE A 8 -17.78 -35.67 2.18
N ILE A 9 -16.60 -35.61 1.57
CA ILE A 9 -15.49 -36.53 1.87
C ILE A 9 -14.27 -35.65 2.08
N GLY A 10 -13.82 -35.57 3.34
CA GLY A 10 -12.56 -34.97 3.72
C GLY A 10 -11.40 -35.88 3.33
N LEU A 11 -10.43 -35.34 2.62
CA LEU A 11 -9.09 -35.88 2.57
C LEU A 11 -8.14 -34.80 3.10
N THR A 12 -7.73 -34.96 4.35
CA THR A 12 -6.66 -34.19 4.97
C THR A 12 -5.32 -34.66 4.42
N PHE A 13 -4.76 -33.91 3.46
CA PHE A 13 -3.32 -34.00 3.17
C PHE A 13 -2.57 -33.09 4.14
N SER A 14 -1.87 -33.71 5.08
CA SER A 14 -0.87 -33.05 5.90
C SER A 14 0.41 -32.91 5.07
N PHE A 15 0.84 -31.68 4.80
CA PHE A 15 2.18 -31.40 4.29
C PHE A 15 3.01 -30.79 5.42
N ASN A 16 3.78 -31.65 6.09
CA ASN A 16 4.95 -31.22 6.84
C ASN A 16 6.10 -31.11 5.84
N CYS A 17 6.65 -29.91 5.64
CA CYS A 17 7.99 -29.78 5.09
C CYS A 17 8.75 -28.72 5.89
N PHE A 18 9.66 -29.20 6.74
CA PHE A 18 10.66 -28.37 7.40
C PHE A 18 11.68 -27.92 6.35
N ALA A 19 11.92 -26.63 6.23
CA ALA A 19 13.11 -26.10 5.56
C ALA A 19 14.05 -25.51 6.63
N GLN A 20 15.20 -26.15 6.82
CA GLN A 20 16.32 -25.58 7.56
C GLN A 20 16.92 -24.42 6.75
N PHE A 21 17.17 -23.31 7.42
CA PHE A 21 17.88 -22.17 6.86
C PHE A 21 19.39 -22.44 6.88
N THR A 22 20.01 -22.50 5.70
CA THR A 22 21.46 -22.28 5.53
C THR A 22 21.67 -21.03 4.69
N PRO A 23 22.52 -20.08 5.09
CA PRO A 23 22.82 -18.92 4.29
C PRO A 23 23.79 -19.33 3.18
N LEU A 24 23.47 -19.01 1.92
CA LEU A 24 24.43 -19.11 0.82
C LEU A 24 24.75 -17.71 0.30
N SER A 25 26.00 -17.33 0.55
CA SER A 25 26.75 -16.34 -0.19
C SER A 25 26.98 -16.82 -1.63
N GLY A 26 26.67 -15.99 -2.62
CA GLY A 26 27.09 -16.24 -4.01
C GLY A 26 26.18 -15.56 -5.01
N GLY A 27 26.74 -14.63 -5.78
CA GLY A 27 26.04 -13.89 -6.82
C GLY A 27 25.52 -14.80 -7.93
N GLY A 28 24.26 -14.57 -8.31
CA GLY A 28 23.56 -15.24 -9.39
C GLY A 28 22.08 -14.94 -9.25
N ASP A 29 21.52 -14.29 -10.26
CA ASP A 29 20.12 -13.88 -10.33
C ASP A 29 19.21 -15.12 -10.26
N THR A 30 18.72 -15.47 -9.07
CA THR A 30 17.76 -16.55 -8.86
C THR A 30 16.50 -15.97 -8.23
N THR A 31 15.49 -15.73 -9.06
CA THR A 31 14.12 -15.44 -8.63
C THR A 31 13.60 -16.56 -7.74
N PHE A 32 13.52 -16.29 -6.44
CA PHE A 32 12.86 -17.17 -5.48
C PHE A 32 11.37 -17.20 -5.80
N THR A 33 10.90 -18.33 -6.35
CA THR A 33 9.48 -18.59 -6.58
C THR A 33 9.01 -19.60 -5.55
N LEU A 34 7.99 -19.27 -4.76
CA LEU A 34 7.41 -20.21 -3.79
C LEU A 34 6.93 -21.48 -4.52
N PRO A 35 7.28 -22.70 -4.05
CA PRO A 35 6.95 -23.95 -4.74
C PRO A 35 5.46 -24.12 -5.06
N ALA A 36 4.57 -23.72 -4.14
CA ALA A 36 3.13 -23.83 -4.31
C ALA A 36 2.57 -22.97 -5.48
N TYR A 37 3.24 -21.86 -5.83
CA TYR A 37 2.82 -21.00 -6.94
C TYR A 37 3.31 -21.53 -8.30
N ALA A 38 4.43 -22.26 -8.31
CA ALA A 38 4.97 -22.90 -9.51
C ALA A 38 4.11 -24.12 -9.93
N ASP A 39 3.57 -24.87 -8.95
CA ASP A 39 2.77 -26.07 -9.18
C ASP A 39 1.35 -25.79 -9.70
N VAL A 40 0.72 -24.67 -9.31
CA VAL A 40 -0.59 -24.26 -9.86
C VAL A 40 -0.43 -23.74 -11.30
N ASN A 41 0.64 -23.00 -11.58
CA ASN A 41 0.92 -22.46 -12.91
C ASN A 41 1.23 -23.58 -13.92
N SER A 42 2.05 -24.56 -13.55
CA SER A 42 2.42 -25.67 -14.44
C SER A 42 1.22 -26.55 -14.80
N ASN A 43 0.36 -26.88 -13.83
CA ASN A 43 -0.85 -27.68 -14.05
C ASN A 43 -1.85 -26.97 -14.96
N TYR A 44 -2.15 -25.69 -14.70
CA TYR A 44 -3.03 -24.91 -15.57
C TYR A 44 -2.47 -24.78 -16.99
N ARG A 45 -1.18 -24.46 -17.12
CA ARG A 45 -0.55 -24.30 -18.44
C ARG A 45 -0.57 -25.59 -19.24
N THR A 46 -0.37 -26.73 -18.58
CA THR A 46 -0.45 -28.06 -19.20
C THR A 46 -1.87 -28.34 -19.72
N TYR A 47 -2.89 -28.04 -18.91
CA TYR A 47 -4.28 -28.15 -19.31
C TYR A 47 -4.60 -27.25 -20.52
N ALA A 48 -4.26 -25.96 -20.46
CA ALA A 48 -4.51 -25.02 -21.55
C ALA A 48 -3.78 -25.46 -22.84
N ASN A 49 -2.51 -25.85 -22.75
CA ASN A 49 -1.77 -26.35 -23.92
C ASN A 49 -2.41 -27.61 -24.52
N ASN A 50 -3.01 -28.47 -23.70
CA ASN A 50 -3.70 -29.65 -24.21
C ASN A 50 -4.96 -29.29 -24.99
N ILE A 51 -5.78 -28.34 -24.50
CA ILE A 51 -7.03 -27.92 -25.15
C ILE A 51 -6.77 -27.10 -26.42
N PHE A 52 -5.86 -26.13 -26.35
CA PHE A 52 -5.63 -25.16 -27.43
C PHE A 52 -4.51 -25.57 -28.40
N GLY A 53 -3.85 -26.71 -28.17
CA GLY A 53 -2.63 -27.11 -28.88
C GLY A 53 -2.80 -27.50 -30.36
N LEU A 54 -4.03 -27.61 -30.88
CA LEU A 54 -4.28 -27.80 -32.32
C LEU A 54 -4.63 -26.50 -33.05
N LEU A 55 -4.68 -25.37 -32.34
CA LEU A 55 -4.84 -24.06 -32.98
C LEU A 55 -3.52 -23.56 -33.54
N GLU A 56 -3.57 -22.98 -34.72
CA GLU A 56 -2.48 -22.29 -35.37
C GLU A 56 -2.18 -20.98 -34.63
N ALA A 57 -1.11 -20.96 -33.82
CA ALA A 57 -0.78 -19.82 -32.97
C ALA A 57 -0.67 -18.49 -33.72
N ASN A 58 -0.14 -18.49 -34.95
CA ASN A 58 -0.02 -17.31 -35.81
C ASN A 58 -1.36 -16.74 -36.30
N ARG A 59 -2.48 -17.47 -36.14
CA ARG A 59 -3.83 -17.00 -36.49
C ARG A 59 -4.46 -16.12 -35.44
N VAL A 60 -3.89 -16.03 -34.23
CA VAL A 60 -4.32 -15.09 -33.18
C VAL A 60 -3.65 -13.73 -33.41
N PRO A 61 -4.34 -12.74 -34.02
CA PRO A 61 -3.66 -11.57 -34.59
C PRO A 61 -3.02 -10.67 -33.54
N THR A 62 -3.62 -10.55 -32.35
CA THR A 62 -3.08 -9.73 -31.26
C THR A 62 -1.96 -10.43 -30.49
N GLY A 63 -1.80 -11.74 -30.68
CA GLY A 63 -0.94 -12.61 -29.88
C GLY A 63 -1.42 -12.90 -28.47
N LEU A 64 -2.59 -12.39 -28.10
CA LEU A 64 -3.22 -12.57 -26.79
C LEU A 64 -4.58 -13.24 -27.00
N LEU A 65 -4.80 -14.37 -26.34
CA LEU A 65 -6.05 -15.12 -26.37
C LEU A 65 -6.61 -15.26 -24.95
N LEU A 66 -7.76 -14.62 -24.68
CA LEU A 66 -8.38 -14.59 -23.36
C LEU A 66 -8.80 -15.99 -22.89
N ASP A 67 -9.32 -16.83 -23.78
CA ASP A 67 -9.76 -18.20 -23.44
C ASP A 67 -8.59 -19.10 -23.00
N TYR A 68 -7.36 -18.73 -23.37
CA TYR A 68 -6.13 -19.40 -22.98
C TYR A 68 -5.49 -18.82 -21.69
N ALA A 69 -6.06 -17.73 -21.18
CA ALA A 69 -5.58 -17.03 -19.99
C ALA A 69 -6.09 -17.68 -18.70
N PHE A 70 -5.27 -17.60 -17.65
CA PHE A 70 -5.76 -17.84 -16.30
C PHE A 70 -6.58 -16.61 -15.88
N ASP A 71 -7.86 -16.82 -15.57
CA ASP A 71 -8.79 -15.75 -15.29
C ASP A 71 -8.68 -15.28 -13.83
N PHE A 72 -7.96 -14.18 -13.61
CA PHE A 72 -7.96 -13.47 -12.32
C PHE A 72 -9.09 -12.44 -12.23
N THR A 73 -9.49 -11.88 -13.38
CA THR A 73 -10.51 -10.84 -13.51
C THR A 73 -10.87 -10.66 -14.99
N GLU A 74 -12.11 -10.29 -15.28
CA GLU A 74 -12.70 -10.21 -16.63
C GLU A 74 -12.31 -8.90 -17.35
N PRO A 75 -11.38 -8.94 -18.34
CA PRO A 75 -10.89 -7.73 -19.00
C PRO A 75 -11.94 -7.03 -19.88
N LYS A 76 -13.01 -7.72 -20.30
CA LYS A 76 -14.12 -7.13 -21.08
C LYS A 76 -14.89 -6.08 -20.29
N THR A 77 -14.87 -6.15 -18.97
CA THR A 77 -15.50 -5.15 -18.08
C THR A 77 -14.82 -3.79 -18.23
N PHE A 78 -13.50 -3.77 -18.44
CA PHE A 78 -12.68 -2.56 -18.48
C PHE A 78 -12.42 -2.11 -19.93
N ASN A 79 -13.46 -2.07 -20.77
CA ASN A 79 -13.35 -1.80 -22.21
C ASN A 79 -13.09 -0.34 -22.60
N GLY A 80 -13.18 0.57 -21.63
CA GLY A 80 -12.94 1.99 -21.82
C GLY A 80 -14.07 2.79 -22.45
N VAL A 81 -15.28 2.25 -22.55
CA VAL A 81 -16.45 2.93 -23.16
C VAL A 81 -17.36 3.55 -22.10
N THR A 82 -17.70 2.79 -21.05
CA THR A 82 -18.63 3.23 -20.00
C THR A 82 -17.95 3.17 -18.64
N LEU A 83 -18.06 4.26 -17.88
CA LEU A 83 -17.61 4.32 -16.49
C LEU A 83 -18.77 3.99 -15.55
N GLN A 84 -18.54 3.04 -14.66
CA GLN A 84 -19.47 2.57 -13.63
C GLN A 84 -18.69 2.06 -12.41
N ASP A 85 -19.35 1.87 -11.27
CA ASP A 85 -18.65 1.47 -10.04
C ASP A 85 -17.88 0.14 -10.21
N SER A 86 -18.39 -0.82 -10.99
CA SER A 86 -17.70 -2.09 -11.30
C SER A 86 -16.47 -1.95 -12.20
N THR A 87 -16.18 -0.74 -12.70
CA THR A 87 -14.99 -0.45 -13.54
C THR A 87 -13.94 0.38 -12.80
N LEU A 88 -14.08 0.58 -11.48
CA LEU A 88 -13.06 1.24 -10.67
C LEU A 88 -11.78 0.42 -10.65
N VAL A 89 -10.65 1.08 -10.93
CA VAL A 89 -9.33 0.45 -11.02
C VAL A 89 -8.50 0.79 -9.79
N GLU A 90 -8.50 -0.13 -8.84
CA GLU A 90 -7.55 -0.15 -7.72
C GLU A 90 -6.29 -0.95 -8.08
N PRO A 91 -5.18 -0.82 -7.33
CA PRO A 91 -3.92 -1.50 -7.65
C PRO A 91 -4.06 -3.03 -7.79
N GLY A 92 -4.90 -3.64 -6.96
CA GLY A 92 -5.20 -5.08 -7.02
C GLY A 92 -5.84 -5.47 -8.35
N ILE A 93 -6.92 -4.79 -8.74
CA ILE A 93 -7.64 -4.99 -10.01
C ILE A 93 -6.70 -4.78 -11.21
N PHE A 94 -5.86 -3.75 -11.18
CA PHE A 94 -4.86 -3.53 -12.23
C PHE A 94 -3.89 -4.71 -12.36
N SER A 95 -3.37 -5.21 -11.23
CA SER A 95 -2.46 -6.36 -11.20
C SER A 95 -3.15 -7.62 -11.74
N GLU A 96 -4.40 -7.88 -11.33
CA GLU A 96 -5.19 -9.01 -11.82
C GLU A 96 -5.45 -8.90 -13.32
N LEU A 97 -5.85 -7.72 -13.82
CA LEU A 97 -6.04 -7.47 -15.25
C LEU A 97 -4.77 -7.76 -16.03
N TYR A 98 -3.63 -7.23 -15.57
CA TYR A 98 -2.37 -7.45 -16.26
C TYR A 98 -1.94 -8.93 -16.23
N LYS A 99 -2.16 -9.64 -15.11
CA LYS A 99 -1.88 -11.08 -14.99
C LYS A 99 -2.79 -11.92 -15.90
N THR A 100 -4.08 -11.61 -15.99
CA THR A 100 -4.99 -12.26 -16.96
C THR A 100 -4.46 -12.06 -18.38
N ILE A 101 -4.18 -10.82 -18.80
CA ILE A 101 -3.65 -10.55 -20.15
C ILE A 101 -2.30 -11.24 -20.38
N PHE A 102 -1.38 -11.21 -19.41
CA PHE A 102 -0.07 -11.85 -19.50
C PHE A 102 -0.18 -13.37 -19.69
N THR A 103 -1.05 -14.03 -18.92
CA THR A 103 -1.23 -15.49 -19.03
C THR A 103 -1.95 -15.91 -20.31
N GLY A 104 -2.66 -14.99 -20.97
CA GLY A 104 -3.27 -15.15 -22.29
C GLY A 104 -2.29 -15.01 -23.46
N LYS A 105 -0.99 -14.78 -23.23
CA LYS A 105 0.01 -14.75 -24.32
C LYS A 105 0.05 -16.10 -25.04
N PHE A 106 -0.43 -16.12 -26.27
CA PHE A 106 -0.57 -17.33 -27.09
C PHE A 106 0.53 -17.45 -28.16
N ASN A 107 1.07 -16.31 -28.61
CA ASN A 107 2.19 -16.26 -29.55
C ASN A 107 3.11 -15.07 -29.23
N ASN A 108 4.08 -14.80 -30.11
CA ASN A 108 5.09 -13.74 -29.93
C ASN A 108 4.73 -12.38 -30.58
N THR A 109 3.54 -12.22 -31.15
CA THR A 109 3.09 -10.94 -31.73
C THR A 109 2.99 -9.84 -30.67
N ALA A 110 2.55 -10.17 -29.46
CA ALA A 110 2.60 -9.26 -28.32
C ALA A 110 3.83 -9.52 -27.45
N SER A 111 4.58 -8.46 -27.16
CA SER A 111 5.66 -8.46 -26.17
C SER A 111 5.15 -7.88 -24.85
N LEU A 112 5.13 -8.72 -23.81
CA LEU A 112 4.71 -8.32 -22.47
C LEU A 112 5.86 -8.53 -21.50
N ARG A 113 6.06 -7.53 -20.64
CA ARG A 113 6.93 -7.67 -19.47
C ARG A 113 6.37 -8.74 -18.53
N HIS A 114 7.23 -9.44 -17.81
CA HIS A 114 6.77 -10.33 -16.76
C HIS A 114 6.12 -9.52 -15.61
N PRO A 115 4.97 -9.93 -15.05
CA PRO A 115 4.27 -9.20 -13.99
C PRO A 115 5.18 -8.83 -12.81
N HIS A 116 5.99 -9.77 -12.31
CA HIS A 116 6.94 -9.49 -11.22
C HIS A 116 7.93 -8.33 -11.51
N VAL A 117 8.40 -8.21 -12.75
CA VAL A 117 9.30 -7.12 -13.15
C VAL A 117 8.52 -5.80 -13.23
N HIS A 118 7.27 -5.83 -13.69
CA HIS A 118 6.40 -4.65 -13.66
C HIS A 118 6.09 -4.23 -12.22
N ASP A 119 5.70 -5.15 -11.34
CA ASP A 119 5.43 -4.88 -9.92
C ASP A 119 6.65 -4.25 -9.24
N SER A 120 7.84 -4.79 -9.49
CA SER A 120 9.10 -4.24 -8.97
C SER A 120 9.37 -2.82 -9.48
N LEU A 121 9.18 -2.57 -10.77
CA LEU A 121 9.34 -1.24 -11.36
C LEU A 121 8.31 -0.25 -10.82
N PHE A 122 7.07 -0.69 -10.61
CA PHE A 122 6.02 0.15 -10.07
C PHE A 122 6.32 0.52 -8.62
N TYR A 123 6.82 -0.42 -7.83
CA TYR A 123 7.25 -0.20 -6.45
C TYR A 123 8.40 0.80 -6.35
N ILE A 124 9.50 0.60 -7.08
CA ILE A 124 10.68 1.48 -6.98
C ILE A 124 10.46 2.90 -7.53
N ALA A 125 9.43 3.08 -8.37
CA ALA A 125 9.08 4.39 -8.92
C ALA A 125 8.38 5.30 -7.91
N ARG A 126 7.90 4.74 -6.78
CA ARG A 126 7.18 5.48 -5.75
C ARG A 126 8.11 6.45 -5.02
N GLN A 127 7.60 7.64 -4.74
CA GLN A 127 8.37 8.71 -4.12
C GLN A 127 7.50 9.46 -3.12
N LYS A 128 8.15 10.03 -2.10
CA LYS A 128 7.51 10.85 -1.07
C LYS A 128 6.71 12.01 -1.68
N ASN A 129 5.46 12.19 -1.26
CA ASN A 129 4.51 13.20 -1.77
C ASN A 129 4.22 13.11 -3.29
N VAL A 130 4.55 12.01 -3.96
CA VAL A 130 4.27 11.79 -5.39
C VAL A 130 3.51 10.48 -5.57
N ILE A 131 2.26 10.58 -6.02
CA ILE A 131 1.45 9.41 -6.37
C ILE A 131 1.86 8.97 -7.78
N THR A 132 2.48 7.80 -7.86
CA THR A 132 2.90 7.21 -9.13
C THR A 132 1.74 6.46 -9.76
N LEU A 133 1.52 6.65 -11.06
CA LEU A 133 0.52 5.93 -11.81
C LEU A 133 1.17 4.79 -12.62
N SER A 134 0.40 3.73 -12.83
CA SER A 134 0.66 2.70 -13.84
C SER A 134 -0.54 2.57 -14.77
N GLY A 135 -0.31 2.25 -16.03
CA GLY A 135 -1.36 2.17 -17.03
C GLY A 135 -1.19 1.00 -17.98
N LEU A 136 -2.30 0.44 -18.45
CA LEU A 136 -2.33 -0.59 -19.48
C LEU A 136 -3.37 -0.26 -20.54
N LEU A 137 -3.04 -0.56 -21.80
CA LEU A 137 -3.97 -0.57 -22.92
C LEU A 137 -3.63 -1.74 -23.84
N PHE A 138 -4.48 -2.76 -23.87
CA PHE A 138 -4.25 -3.93 -24.71
C PHE A 138 -5.43 -4.19 -25.63
N LYS A 139 -5.12 -4.61 -26.86
CA LYS A 139 -6.03 -5.39 -27.68
C LYS A 139 -5.75 -6.87 -27.47
N TYR A 140 -6.80 -7.68 -27.39
CA TYR A 140 -6.70 -9.12 -27.25
C TYR A 140 -7.82 -9.81 -28.02
N ASN A 141 -7.65 -11.10 -28.29
CA ASN A 141 -8.65 -11.93 -28.92
C ASN A 141 -9.38 -12.81 -27.91
N ALA A 142 -10.62 -13.15 -28.20
CA ALA A 142 -11.32 -14.25 -27.56
C ALA A 142 -12.07 -15.07 -28.62
N ILE A 143 -12.32 -16.33 -28.35
CA ILE A 143 -13.12 -17.19 -29.23
C ILE A 143 -14.57 -16.71 -29.18
N ASP A 144 -15.18 -16.51 -30.35
CA ASP A 144 -16.61 -16.26 -30.47
C ASP A 144 -17.35 -17.43 -29.81
N PRO A 145 -18.23 -17.19 -28.80
CA PRO A 145 -18.96 -18.26 -28.14
C PRO A 145 -19.78 -19.13 -29.10
N ASN A 146 -20.12 -18.61 -30.29
CA ASN A 146 -20.84 -19.32 -31.33
C ASN A 146 -19.90 -19.88 -32.43
N ALA A 147 -18.58 -19.82 -32.26
CA ALA A 147 -17.61 -20.25 -33.28
C ALA A 147 -17.85 -21.70 -33.73
N GLN A 148 -18.13 -22.61 -32.80
CA GLN A 148 -18.38 -24.01 -33.14
C GLN A 148 -19.72 -24.19 -33.88
N ALA A 149 -20.79 -23.59 -33.36
CA ALA A 149 -22.11 -23.65 -33.99
C ALA A 149 -22.12 -23.05 -35.40
N ASN A 150 -21.31 -22.00 -35.61
CA ASN A 150 -21.14 -21.32 -36.89
C ASN A 150 -20.09 -21.98 -37.81
N GLY A 151 -19.55 -23.13 -37.44
CA GLY A 151 -18.57 -23.84 -38.27
C GLY A 151 -17.26 -23.08 -38.48
N LYS A 152 -16.76 -22.38 -37.45
CA LYS A 152 -15.49 -21.65 -37.46
C LYS A 152 -14.37 -22.35 -36.67
N ILE A 153 -14.73 -23.30 -35.80
CA ILE A 153 -13.79 -24.11 -35.02
C ILE A 153 -14.29 -25.56 -34.93
N ASP A 154 -13.38 -26.52 -35.02
CA ASP A 154 -13.67 -27.94 -34.79
C ASP A 154 -13.21 -28.36 -33.38
N VAL A 155 -13.89 -29.36 -32.81
CA VAL A 155 -13.45 -30.03 -31.58
C VAL A 155 -13.06 -31.46 -31.92
N VAL A 156 -11.77 -31.78 -31.77
CA VAL A 156 -11.22 -33.11 -32.09
C VAL A 156 -10.58 -33.67 -30.83
N SER A 157 -11.12 -34.78 -30.31
CA SER A 157 -10.63 -35.44 -29.09
C SER A 157 -10.49 -34.48 -27.88
N GLY A 158 -11.44 -33.57 -27.71
CA GLY A 158 -11.44 -32.56 -26.64
C GLY A 158 -10.52 -31.37 -26.86
N LYS A 159 -9.92 -31.24 -28.06
CA LYS A 159 -9.03 -30.12 -28.43
C LYS A 159 -9.68 -29.22 -29.46
N LEU A 160 -9.43 -27.92 -29.37
CA LEU A 160 -9.88 -26.92 -30.34
C LEU A 160 -8.96 -26.90 -31.54
N LYS A 161 -9.53 -26.97 -32.75
CA LYS A 161 -8.80 -26.99 -34.02
C LYS A 161 -9.39 -25.95 -34.98
N ASP A 162 -8.52 -25.26 -35.72
CA ASP A 162 -8.95 -24.33 -36.77
C ASP A 162 -9.80 -25.01 -37.84
N LYS A 163 -10.83 -24.29 -38.31
CA LYS A 163 -11.69 -24.75 -39.40
C LYS A 163 -11.29 -24.13 -40.74
N TYR A 164 -11.40 -24.96 -41.77
CA TYR A 164 -11.24 -24.55 -43.16
C TYR A 164 -12.45 -24.97 -43.97
N VAL A 165 -12.99 -24.05 -44.78
CA VAL A 165 -14.07 -24.31 -45.74
C VAL A 165 -13.53 -24.03 -47.13
N SER A 166 -13.48 -25.06 -47.98
CA SER A 166 -12.88 -24.99 -49.33
C SER A 166 -11.45 -24.42 -49.32
N GLY A 167 -10.65 -24.79 -48.30
CA GLY A 167 -9.27 -24.30 -48.13
C GLY A 167 -9.13 -22.90 -47.53
N VAL A 168 -10.24 -22.20 -47.24
CA VAL A 168 -10.23 -20.87 -46.62
C VAL A 168 -10.40 -21.00 -45.11
N TRP A 169 -9.44 -20.45 -44.35
CA TRP A 169 -9.50 -20.39 -42.89
C TRP A 169 -10.72 -19.58 -42.42
N GLN A 170 -11.44 -20.11 -41.44
CA GLN A 170 -12.60 -19.46 -40.86
C GLN A 170 -12.21 -18.80 -39.55
N ASN A 171 -12.26 -17.47 -39.46
CA ASN A 171 -11.84 -16.74 -38.27
C ASN A 171 -12.80 -16.98 -37.08
N PRO A 172 -12.39 -17.67 -36.00
CA PRO A 172 -13.22 -17.89 -34.83
C PRO A 172 -13.09 -16.76 -33.80
N TYR A 173 -12.18 -15.80 -33.99
CA TYR A 173 -11.82 -14.82 -32.98
C TYR A 173 -12.60 -13.52 -33.10
N GLN A 174 -13.01 -13.01 -31.96
CA GLN A 174 -13.41 -11.62 -31.75
C GLN A 174 -12.24 -10.82 -31.19
N GLU A 175 -12.19 -9.52 -31.46
CA GLU A 175 -11.18 -8.61 -30.91
C GLU A 175 -11.82 -7.71 -29.86
N PHE A 176 -11.13 -7.54 -28.73
CA PHE A 176 -11.54 -6.70 -27.61
C PHE A 176 -10.42 -5.77 -27.19
N THR A 177 -10.76 -4.76 -26.39
CA THR A 177 -9.82 -3.81 -25.79
C THR A 177 -10.02 -3.80 -24.29
N THR A 178 -8.92 -3.66 -23.53
CA THR A 178 -8.96 -3.36 -22.10
C THR A 178 -8.08 -2.16 -21.78
N LEU A 179 -8.56 -1.26 -20.92
CA LEU A 179 -7.88 -0.06 -20.46
C LEU A 179 -8.01 0.03 -18.94
N ALA A 180 -6.88 0.21 -18.27
CA ALA A 180 -6.85 0.49 -16.84
C ALA A 180 -5.70 1.43 -16.51
N ILE A 181 -5.94 2.39 -15.61
CA ILE A 181 -4.92 3.26 -15.02
C ILE A 181 -5.15 3.28 -13.52
N THR A 182 -4.10 3.04 -12.75
CA THR A 182 -4.17 2.91 -11.30
C THR A 182 -3.09 3.75 -10.61
N PRO A 183 -3.37 4.33 -9.44
CA PRO A 183 -2.36 4.95 -8.59
C PRO A 183 -1.60 3.89 -7.79
N SER A 184 -0.43 4.23 -7.27
CA SER A 184 0.35 3.36 -6.38
C SER A 184 -0.30 3.19 -5.00
N ILE A 185 -1.15 4.15 -4.61
CA ILE A 185 -1.89 4.17 -3.34
C ILE A 185 -3.32 4.68 -3.57
N ILE A 186 -4.26 4.21 -2.75
CA ILE A 186 -5.66 4.65 -2.76
C ILE A 186 -6.02 5.56 -1.58
N ARG A 187 -5.07 5.81 -0.68
CA ARG A 187 -5.19 6.71 0.46
C ARG A 187 -3.92 7.54 0.56
N PHE A 188 -4.09 8.86 0.64
CA PHE A 188 -3.03 9.83 0.79
C PHE A 188 -3.37 10.80 1.92
N LYS A 189 -2.53 10.96 2.95
CA LYS A 189 -2.94 11.68 4.18
C LYS A 189 -2.98 13.21 4.03
N LYS A 190 -2.25 13.77 3.07
CA LYS A 190 -2.22 15.23 2.84
C LYS A 190 -3.24 15.66 1.80
N LYS A 191 -3.47 16.98 1.68
CA LYS A 191 -4.35 17.57 0.65
C LYS A 191 -3.63 17.93 -0.65
N SER A 192 -2.30 17.89 -0.65
CA SER A 192 -1.49 18.33 -1.78
C SER A 192 -0.40 17.30 -2.09
N CYS A 193 -0.28 16.94 -3.36
CA CYS A 193 0.73 15.99 -3.87
C CYS A 193 1.07 16.31 -5.32
N SER A 194 2.03 15.60 -5.87
CA SER A 194 2.19 15.48 -7.33
C SER A 194 1.71 14.11 -7.80
N VAL A 195 1.27 14.03 -9.05
CA VAL A 195 0.90 12.79 -9.74
C VAL A 195 1.76 12.64 -10.98
N VAL A 196 2.32 11.46 -11.22
CA VAL A 196 3.15 11.20 -12.40
C VAL A 196 2.81 9.86 -13.02
N LEU A 197 2.79 9.77 -14.35
CA LEU A 197 2.72 8.51 -15.10
C LEU A 197 4.07 8.27 -15.79
N PRO A 198 4.94 7.42 -15.22
CA PRO A 198 6.20 7.06 -15.86
C PRO A 198 5.98 6.27 -17.15
N GLN A 199 6.76 6.55 -18.20
CA GLN A 199 6.64 5.88 -19.50
C GLN A 199 6.91 4.37 -19.39
N ASN A 200 7.86 3.97 -18.55
CA ASN A 200 8.20 2.57 -18.33
C ASN A 200 7.13 1.79 -17.56
N LEU A 201 6.11 2.46 -17.00
CA LEU A 201 4.94 1.87 -16.35
C LEU A 201 3.68 1.88 -17.22
N TRP A 202 3.82 2.26 -18.51
CA TRP A 202 2.77 2.10 -19.50
C TRP A 202 2.93 0.77 -20.26
N LEU A 203 1.93 -0.10 -20.17
CA LEU A 203 1.93 -1.44 -20.76
C LEU A 203 0.97 -1.49 -21.95
N SER A 204 1.45 -1.81 -23.15
CA SER A 204 0.56 -1.83 -24.32
C SER A 204 1.13 -2.62 -25.50
N ASN A 205 0.24 -3.29 -26.26
CA ASN A 205 0.52 -3.80 -27.61
C ASN A 205 -0.05 -2.89 -28.71
N VAL A 206 -0.61 -1.73 -28.35
CA VAL A 206 -1.22 -0.75 -29.26
C VAL A 206 -0.82 0.69 -28.89
N GLY A 207 0.34 0.86 -28.28
CA GLY A 207 0.80 2.16 -27.78
C GLY A 207 0.93 3.24 -28.86
N SER A 208 1.23 2.85 -30.10
CA SER A 208 1.28 3.74 -31.27
C SER A 208 -0.06 4.36 -31.64
N THR A 209 -1.17 3.81 -31.12
CA THR A 209 -2.53 4.35 -31.34
C THR A 209 -2.89 5.46 -30.36
N ILE A 210 -2.05 5.75 -29.36
CA ILE A 210 -2.33 6.77 -28.33
C ILE A 210 -1.81 8.11 -28.81
N SER A 211 -2.69 9.12 -28.87
CA SER A 211 -2.29 10.50 -29.18
C SER A 211 -2.00 11.32 -27.92
N SER A 212 -2.79 11.13 -26.87
CA SER A 212 -2.61 11.80 -25.57
C SER A 212 -3.37 11.09 -24.47
N ILE A 213 -2.93 11.28 -23.23
CA ILE A 213 -3.65 10.89 -22.02
C ILE A 213 -4.02 12.17 -21.29
N GLN A 214 -5.29 12.29 -20.90
CA GLN A 214 -5.80 13.38 -20.09
C GLN A 214 -6.28 12.85 -18.75
N PHE A 215 -6.17 13.67 -17.72
CA PHE A 215 -6.43 13.35 -16.33
C PHE A 215 -7.28 14.45 -15.70
N ASP A 216 -8.45 14.06 -15.20
CA ASP A 216 -9.28 14.87 -14.32
C ASP A 216 -9.16 14.29 -12.90
N ALA A 217 -8.67 15.12 -11.98
CA ALA A 217 -8.42 14.70 -10.60
C ALA A 217 -9.63 14.94 -9.68
N GLY A 218 -10.76 15.42 -10.20
CA GLY A 218 -11.92 15.80 -9.39
C GLY A 218 -11.64 17.00 -8.48
N ASP A 219 -10.69 17.86 -8.85
CA ASP A 219 -10.32 19.10 -8.15
C ASP A 219 -11.03 20.35 -8.71
N GLY A 220 -11.92 20.16 -9.69
CA GLY A 220 -12.63 21.25 -10.37
C GLY A 220 -11.86 21.88 -11.53
N ALA A 221 -10.61 21.47 -11.80
CA ALA A 221 -9.83 21.95 -12.94
C ALA A 221 -10.18 21.24 -14.27
N GLY A 222 -10.94 20.13 -14.20
CA GLY A 222 -11.28 19.31 -15.35
C GLY A 222 -10.08 18.53 -15.92
N TYR A 223 -10.21 18.10 -17.18
CA TYR A 223 -9.17 17.32 -17.86
C TYR A 223 -7.92 18.16 -18.17
N ARG A 224 -6.79 17.73 -17.62
CA ARG A 224 -5.45 18.24 -17.91
C ARG A 224 -4.64 17.19 -18.66
N THR A 225 -3.66 17.61 -19.45
CA THR A 225 -2.75 16.67 -20.11
C THR A 225 -1.87 15.95 -19.08
N LEU A 226 -1.84 14.63 -19.13
CA LEU A 226 -0.95 13.78 -18.35
C LEU A 226 0.15 13.25 -19.27
N ALA A 227 1.20 14.06 -19.45
CA ALA A 227 2.36 13.65 -20.24
C ALA A 227 3.22 12.66 -19.46
N PHE A 228 3.80 11.67 -20.17
CA PHE A 228 4.68 10.70 -19.53
C PHE A 228 5.86 11.39 -18.83
N ASN A 229 6.24 10.87 -17.66
CA ASN A 229 7.35 11.35 -16.83
C ASN A 229 7.22 12.81 -16.37
N THR A 230 6.06 13.44 -16.55
CA THR A 230 5.82 14.84 -16.15
C THR A 230 4.82 14.86 -15.00
N SER A 231 5.18 15.53 -13.91
CA SER A 231 4.34 15.64 -12.73
C SER A 231 3.20 16.65 -12.91
N VAL A 232 2.01 16.29 -12.44
CA VAL A 232 0.84 17.17 -12.31
C VAL A 232 0.63 17.46 -10.82
N SER A 233 0.68 18.74 -10.44
CA SER A 233 0.41 19.14 -9.05
C SER A 233 -1.09 19.12 -8.74
N LEU A 234 -1.43 18.56 -7.58
CA LEU A 234 -2.79 18.53 -7.03
C LEU A 234 -2.83 19.27 -5.70
N ASN A 235 -3.90 20.02 -5.49
CA ASN A 235 -4.17 20.69 -4.23
C ASN A 235 -5.69 20.75 -3.98
N TYR A 236 -6.17 19.99 -3.01
CA TYR A 236 -7.59 19.95 -2.65
C TYR A 236 -7.90 20.90 -1.49
N ALA A 237 -9.06 21.57 -1.53
CA ALA A 237 -9.53 22.38 -0.42
C ALA A 237 -9.95 21.52 0.79
N ASP A 238 -10.54 20.37 0.51
CA ASP A 238 -11.19 19.45 1.42
C ASP A 238 -10.63 18.02 1.33
N THR A 239 -10.70 17.30 2.45
CA THR A 239 -10.38 15.87 2.53
C THR A 239 -11.56 15.03 2.02
N GLY A 240 -11.33 13.77 1.71
CA GLY A 240 -12.34 12.82 1.29
C GLY A 240 -11.95 12.05 0.03
N TRP A 241 -12.89 11.25 -0.47
CA TRP A 241 -12.72 10.53 -1.73
C TRP A 241 -12.73 11.51 -2.91
N LYS A 242 -11.66 11.46 -3.70
CA LYS A 242 -11.51 12.20 -4.96
C LYS A 242 -11.62 11.21 -6.11
N HIS A 243 -12.54 11.48 -7.02
CA HIS A 243 -12.77 10.63 -8.19
C HIS A 243 -11.82 11.07 -9.30
N TRP A 244 -10.93 10.18 -9.69
CA TRP A 244 -9.94 10.40 -10.74
C TRP A 244 -10.40 9.75 -12.02
N THR A 245 -10.52 10.53 -13.09
CA THR A 245 -10.93 10.04 -14.41
C THR A 245 -9.82 10.27 -15.41
N PHE A 246 -9.54 9.27 -16.22
CA PHE A 246 -8.54 9.32 -17.27
C PHE A 246 -9.21 9.14 -18.63
N LYS A 247 -8.75 9.92 -19.60
CA LYS A 247 -9.19 9.85 -20.98
C LYS A 247 -7.99 9.62 -21.88
N VAL A 248 -7.98 8.50 -22.61
CA VAL A 248 -6.97 8.15 -23.60
C VAL A 248 -7.50 8.51 -24.97
N ASN A 249 -6.98 9.60 -25.55
CA ASN A 249 -7.28 9.97 -26.92
C ASN A 249 -6.42 9.12 -27.87
N ARG A 250 -7.04 8.71 -28.98
CA ARG A 250 -6.41 7.80 -29.95
C ARG A 250 -6.23 8.46 -31.31
N THR A 251 -5.23 8.01 -32.05
CA THR A 251 -4.93 8.46 -33.42
C THR A 251 -5.90 7.83 -34.43
N GLY A 252 -5.90 8.33 -35.67
CA GLY A 252 -6.66 7.71 -36.77
C GLY A 252 -8.18 7.79 -36.64
N GLY A 253 -8.71 8.76 -35.88
CA GLY A 253 -10.16 8.96 -35.70
C GLY A 253 -10.82 7.94 -34.77
N LEU A 254 -10.05 7.08 -34.10
CA LEU A 254 -10.58 6.15 -33.11
C LEU A 254 -11.20 6.91 -31.92
N PRO A 255 -12.34 6.46 -31.37
CA PRO A 255 -12.98 7.14 -30.24
C PRO A 255 -12.06 7.14 -29.01
N ALA A 256 -12.18 8.15 -28.15
CA ALA A 256 -11.45 8.15 -26.89
C ALA A 256 -11.92 7.01 -25.98
N LEU A 257 -11.01 6.52 -25.14
CA LEU A 257 -11.30 5.52 -24.10
C LEU A 257 -11.17 6.15 -22.72
N TYR A 258 -11.93 5.66 -21.76
CA TYR A 258 -12.00 6.21 -20.41
C TYR A 258 -11.74 5.15 -19.34
N THR A 259 -11.08 5.51 -18.25
CA THR A 259 -10.95 4.66 -17.06
C THR A 259 -10.94 5.54 -15.83
N HIS A 260 -11.17 4.96 -14.64
CA HIS A 260 -11.31 5.75 -13.43
C HIS A 260 -10.90 4.99 -12.17
N THR A 261 -10.62 5.75 -11.14
CA THR A 261 -10.24 5.27 -9.81
C THR A 261 -10.70 6.28 -8.75
N LYS A 262 -10.59 5.92 -7.48
CA LYS A 262 -10.87 6.80 -6.35
C LYS A 262 -9.67 6.80 -5.41
N VAL A 263 -9.26 7.99 -4.98
CA VAL A 263 -8.18 8.17 -4.02
C VAL A 263 -8.71 9.00 -2.86
N TYR A 264 -8.55 8.51 -1.64
CA TYR A 264 -8.93 9.23 -0.44
C TYR A 264 -7.81 10.19 -0.04
N PHE A 265 -8.12 11.48 0.10
CA PHE A 265 -7.20 12.51 0.58
C PHE A 265 -7.55 12.88 2.03
N GLY A 266 -6.60 12.82 2.97
CA GLY A 266 -6.83 13.07 4.39
C GLY A 266 -6.76 11.82 5.26
N ASN A 267 -6.92 12.01 6.58
CA ASN A 267 -7.06 10.90 7.51
C ASN A 267 -8.54 10.45 7.59
N PRO A 268 -8.87 9.18 7.26
CA PRO A 268 -10.25 8.68 7.27
C PRO A 268 -10.97 8.78 8.62
N GLY A 269 -10.24 8.97 9.73
CA GLY A 269 -10.81 9.19 11.06
C GLY A 269 -11.30 10.61 11.35
N ALA A 270 -10.95 11.61 10.52
CA ALA A 270 -11.27 13.01 10.78
C ALA A 270 -12.69 13.42 10.35
N GLY A 271 -13.39 12.58 9.59
CA GLY A 271 -14.62 12.95 8.90
C GLY A 271 -15.74 11.92 8.98
N ALA A 272 -16.13 11.45 10.18
CA ALA A 272 -17.41 10.77 10.40
C ALA A 272 -17.67 10.53 11.90
N SER A 273 -18.06 11.57 12.63
CA SER A 273 -18.83 11.40 13.89
C SER A 273 -19.69 12.63 14.12
N ALA A 274 -20.75 12.74 13.32
CA ALA A 274 -21.89 13.53 13.70
C ALA A 274 -22.68 12.80 14.81
N ARG A 275 -22.55 13.35 16.03
CA ARG A 275 -23.62 13.56 17.03
C ARG A 275 -23.96 12.51 18.11
N THR A 276 -24.30 13.10 19.27
CA THR A 276 -25.11 12.69 20.43
C THR A 276 -24.51 11.78 21.51
N THR A 277 -24.33 12.36 22.71
CA THR A 277 -24.01 11.79 24.05
C THR A 277 -22.55 11.72 24.53
N GLY A 278 -21.67 12.45 23.88
CA GLY A 278 -20.43 13.00 24.45
C GLY A 278 -20.02 14.13 23.54
N ALA A 279 -19.64 15.30 24.07
CA ALA A 279 -19.17 16.36 23.20
C ALA A 279 -18.04 15.79 22.32
N PRO A 280 -18.11 15.87 20.97
CA PRO A 280 -16.91 15.67 20.16
C PRO A 280 -15.84 16.56 20.76
N ILE A 281 -14.59 16.10 20.82
CA ILE A 281 -13.47 16.89 21.32
C ILE A 281 -13.37 18.13 20.44
N SER A 282 -14.05 19.18 20.85
CA SER A 282 -14.32 20.35 20.04
C SER A 282 -13.12 21.26 20.14
N ALA A 283 -12.52 21.51 18.98
CA ALA A 283 -11.52 22.53 18.71
C ALA A 283 -10.26 22.46 19.60
N ARG A 284 -9.29 21.64 19.18
CA ARG A 284 -7.88 21.92 19.46
C ARG A 284 -7.57 23.31 18.88
N GLY A 285 -7.61 24.33 19.74
CA GLY A 285 -7.17 25.67 19.38
C GLY A 285 -5.68 25.63 19.08
N ALA A 286 -5.33 25.94 17.83
CA ALA A 286 -3.98 26.20 17.33
C ALA A 286 -2.96 25.05 17.48
N GLU A 287 -2.77 24.33 16.37
CA GLU A 287 -1.54 23.60 16.05
C GLU A 287 -0.30 24.41 16.45
N ILE A 288 0.50 23.86 17.37
CA ILE A 288 1.94 24.09 17.33
C ILE A 288 2.57 22.70 17.36
N ASP A 289 2.42 21.97 16.24
CA ASP A 289 3.18 20.77 15.94
C ASP A 289 4.64 21.17 15.71
N VAL A 290 5.43 21.29 16.77
CA VAL A 290 6.88 21.38 16.59
C VAL A 290 7.34 19.99 16.17
N ARG A 291 7.66 19.83 14.88
CA ARG A 291 8.30 18.64 14.34
C ARG A 291 9.82 18.78 14.50
N GLN A 292 10.41 17.90 15.30
CA GLN A 292 11.85 17.81 15.53
C GLN A 292 12.36 16.49 14.98
N THR A 293 13.51 16.47 14.30
CA THR A 293 14.20 15.20 14.03
C THR A 293 15.23 14.98 15.11
N ILE A 294 15.11 13.88 15.85
CA ILE A 294 16.08 13.49 16.89
C ILE A 294 16.85 12.27 16.40
N THR A 295 18.17 12.37 16.42
CA THR A 295 19.09 11.29 16.01
C THR A 295 19.76 10.70 17.24
N ALA A 296 19.90 9.37 17.28
CA ALA A 296 20.64 8.69 18.34
C ALA A 296 22.12 9.10 18.30
N ALA A 297 22.72 9.33 19.46
CA ALA A 297 24.16 9.58 19.57
C ALA A 297 24.98 8.29 19.39
N GLU A 298 24.42 7.14 19.82
CA GLU A 298 25.03 5.83 19.64
C GLU A 298 24.54 5.16 18.37
N ALA A 299 25.44 4.42 17.71
CA ALA A 299 25.13 3.57 16.58
C ALA A 299 24.98 2.11 17.02
N PHE A 300 24.08 1.36 16.37
CA PHE A 300 24.03 -0.10 16.47
C PHE A 300 24.34 -0.69 15.10
N ASN A 301 25.29 -1.63 15.05
CA ASN A 301 25.85 -2.16 13.80
C ASN A 301 26.28 -1.03 12.83
N GLY A 302 27.01 -0.04 13.35
CA GLY A 302 27.61 1.03 12.55
C GLY A 302 26.65 2.11 12.02
N VAL A 303 25.36 2.04 12.34
CA VAL A 303 24.36 3.04 11.89
C VAL A 303 23.60 3.63 13.10
N ALA A 304 23.49 4.95 13.12
CA ALA A 304 22.62 5.68 14.05
C ALA A 304 21.25 5.90 13.40
N ALA A 305 20.18 5.60 14.13
CA ALA A 305 18.82 5.88 13.67
C ALA A 305 18.34 7.26 14.11
N SER A 306 17.19 7.67 13.58
CA SER A 306 16.51 8.91 13.93
C SER A 306 14.99 8.70 13.97
N ALA A 307 14.30 9.61 14.65
CA ALA A 307 12.86 9.67 14.72
C ALA A 307 12.39 11.12 14.55
N ARG A 308 11.20 11.28 14.00
CA ARG A 308 10.44 12.52 14.03
C ARG A 308 9.67 12.57 15.34
N VAL A 309 9.82 13.67 16.05
CA VAL A 309 9.11 13.93 17.29
C VAL A 309 8.12 15.05 17.05
N ILE A 310 6.85 14.76 17.34
CA ILE A 310 5.75 15.73 17.31
C ILE A 310 5.43 16.10 18.75
N VAL A 311 5.54 17.39 19.07
CA VAL A 311 5.14 17.91 20.38
C VAL A 311 3.77 18.54 20.27
N SER A 312 2.84 18.06 21.08
CA SER A 312 1.56 18.68 21.28
C SER A 312 1.43 19.17 22.72
N TYR A 313 1.54 20.48 22.88
CA TYR A 313 1.56 21.12 24.19
C TYR A 313 0.21 21.00 24.89
N ARG A 314 0.27 20.86 26.22
CA ARG A 314 -0.92 20.83 27.06
C ARG A 314 -1.70 22.14 27.06
N ASN A 315 -1.02 23.24 26.77
CA ASN A 315 -1.60 24.56 26.68
C ASN A 315 -1.00 25.29 25.48
N ALA A 316 -1.84 25.57 24.47
CA ALA A 316 -1.39 26.22 23.24
C ALA A 316 -0.89 27.67 23.47
N THR A 317 -1.39 28.36 24.52
CA THR A 317 -0.95 29.72 24.86
C THR A 317 0.34 29.74 25.69
N ASP A 318 0.86 28.56 26.04
CA ASP A 318 2.03 28.38 26.89
C ASP A 318 2.83 27.14 26.40
N PRO A 319 3.50 27.25 25.24
CA PRO A 319 4.12 26.15 24.51
C PRO A 319 5.44 25.70 25.16
N VAL A 320 5.35 25.25 26.41
CA VAL A 320 6.46 24.75 27.22
C VAL A 320 6.10 23.35 27.69
N ILE A 321 6.99 22.38 27.44
CA ILE A 321 6.85 21.01 27.94
C ILE A 321 6.90 21.08 29.47
N ARG A 322 5.84 20.66 30.15
CA ARG A 322 5.79 20.64 31.63
C ARG A 322 5.46 19.29 32.21
N ARG A 323 4.57 18.53 31.57
CA ARG A 323 4.12 17.22 32.05
C ARG A 323 4.09 16.23 30.89
N PRO A 324 5.25 15.70 30.47
CA PRO A 324 5.37 14.93 29.24
C PRO A 324 4.76 13.53 29.34
N LEU A 325 3.95 13.19 28.33
CA LEU A 325 3.57 11.84 27.93
C LEU A 325 4.31 11.52 26.62
N ILE A 326 5.35 10.72 26.70
CA ILE A 326 6.13 10.25 25.56
C ILE A 326 5.42 9.02 24.99
N VAL A 327 4.97 9.09 23.74
CA VAL A 327 4.26 8.01 23.03
C VAL A 327 5.18 7.45 21.96
N ALA A 328 5.69 6.25 22.17
CA ALA A 328 6.47 5.49 21.20
C ALA A 328 5.52 4.66 20.33
N GLU A 329 5.47 4.97 19.04
CA GLU A 329 4.59 4.28 18.09
C GLU A 329 4.99 2.80 17.87
N GLY A 330 4.09 2.07 17.21
CA GLY A 330 4.26 0.66 16.90
C GLY A 330 5.16 0.38 15.69
N PHE A 331 5.02 -0.83 15.15
CA PHE A 331 5.68 -1.21 13.91
C PHE A 331 5.05 -0.44 12.74
N ASP A 332 5.85 0.34 12.03
CA ASP A 332 5.42 1.13 10.86
C ASP A 332 6.25 0.76 9.61
N PRO A 333 5.70 -0.05 8.70
CA PRO A 333 6.37 -0.40 7.45
C PRO A 333 6.13 0.63 6.34
N GLY A 334 5.61 1.82 6.64
CA GLY A 334 5.13 2.79 5.67
C GLY A 334 6.17 3.26 4.67
N HIS A 335 7.44 3.40 5.07
CA HIS A 335 8.52 3.69 4.12
C HIS A 335 8.72 2.60 3.04
N ILE A 336 8.18 1.39 3.25
CA ILE A 336 8.12 0.28 2.30
C ILE A 336 6.74 0.23 1.64
N THR A 337 5.67 0.14 2.42
CA THR A 337 4.32 -0.15 1.90
C THR A 337 3.59 1.08 1.35
N ALA A 338 3.93 2.27 1.84
CA ALA A 338 3.35 3.57 1.50
C ALA A 338 4.41 4.70 1.45
N PRO A 339 5.51 4.57 0.66
CA PRO A 339 6.58 5.57 0.58
C PRO A 339 6.13 6.98 0.17
N GLU A 340 4.93 7.13 -0.38
CA GLU A 340 4.29 8.42 -0.61
C GLU A 340 4.00 9.17 0.70
N GLU A 341 3.71 8.43 1.78
CA GLU A 341 3.39 8.94 3.11
C GLU A 341 4.66 9.23 3.90
N GLU A 342 4.83 10.51 4.22
CA GLU A 342 6.02 11.00 4.92
C GLU A 342 6.16 10.48 6.35
N GLU A 343 5.04 10.30 7.04
CA GLU A 343 4.99 9.86 8.45
C GLU A 343 4.75 8.34 8.55
N GLY A 344 4.71 7.62 7.42
CA GLY A 344 4.38 6.19 7.40
C GLY A 344 2.88 5.88 7.42
N VAL A 345 2.55 4.63 7.72
CA VAL A 345 1.15 4.15 7.72
C VAL A 345 0.40 4.67 8.94
N SER A 346 1.08 4.81 10.07
CA SER A 346 0.56 5.34 11.32
C SER A 346 1.22 6.68 11.67
N ASP A 347 0.45 7.61 12.22
CA ASP A 347 1.00 8.88 12.69
C ASP A 347 0.31 9.39 13.97
N PHE A 348 0.62 10.63 14.33
CA PHE A 348 0.04 11.31 15.46
C PHE A 348 -1.49 11.46 15.36
N ASP A 349 -2.02 11.77 14.18
CA ASP A 349 -3.47 11.91 13.99
C ASP A 349 -4.17 10.55 14.16
N ASP A 350 -3.57 9.47 13.68
CA ASP A 350 -4.06 8.10 13.90
C ASP A 350 -4.10 7.75 15.40
N PHE A 351 -3.09 8.17 16.16
CA PHE A 351 -3.07 8.02 17.62
C PHE A 351 -4.21 8.82 18.28
N ILE A 352 -4.43 10.08 17.89
CA ILE A 352 -5.53 10.89 18.43
C ILE A 352 -6.89 10.30 18.03
N THR A 353 -7.05 9.83 16.80
CA THR A 353 -8.25 9.11 16.36
C THR A 353 -8.48 7.85 17.20
N THR A 354 -7.44 7.09 17.50
CA THR A 354 -7.54 5.90 18.38
C THR A 354 -8.00 6.29 19.79
N VAL A 355 -7.47 7.39 20.34
CA VAL A 355 -7.92 7.94 21.62
C VAL A 355 -9.40 8.32 21.56
N ASN A 356 -9.83 9.03 20.51
CA ASN A 356 -11.21 9.46 20.34
C ASN A 356 -12.18 8.26 20.21
N ASN A 357 -11.78 7.25 19.43
CA ASN A 357 -12.53 6.03 19.19
C ASN A 357 -12.54 5.07 20.39
N SER A 358 -11.77 5.36 21.45
CA SER A 358 -11.90 4.62 22.71
C SER A 358 -13.19 4.97 23.47
N PHE A 359 -13.86 6.08 23.11
CA PHE A 359 -15.02 6.62 23.81
C PHE A 359 -14.80 6.84 25.32
N SER A 360 -13.54 6.92 25.76
CA SER A 360 -13.19 7.12 27.16
C SER A 360 -13.14 8.61 27.48
N GLY A 361 -14.18 9.11 28.16
CA GLY A 361 -14.22 10.50 28.63
C GLY A 361 -13.03 10.86 29.52
N ASN A 362 -12.54 9.92 30.33
CA ASN A 362 -11.36 10.12 31.16
C ASN A 362 -10.09 10.28 30.32
N LEU A 363 -9.86 9.40 29.33
CA LEU A 363 -8.68 9.48 28.47
C LEU A 363 -8.70 10.74 27.60
N GLY A 364 -9.87 11.08 27.04
CA GLY A 364 -10.06 12.34 26.32
C GLY A 364 -9.71 13.54 27.19
N ASN A 365 -10.28 13.65 28.40
CA ASN A 365 -9.98 14.77 29.31
C ASN A 365 -8.49 14.88 29.68
N LEU A 366 -7.77 13.76 29.81
CA LEU A 366 -6.33 13.78 30.07
C LEU A 366 -5.52 14.40 28.91
N LEU A 367 -5.91 14.11 27.67
CA LEU A 367 -5.09 14.37 26.49
C LEU A 367 -5.56 15.55 25.62
N SER A 368 -6.82 15.97 25.76
CA SER A 368 -7.43 16.95 24.85
C SER A 368 -8.25 18.05 25.51
N ALA A 369 -8.32 18.11 26.84
CA ALA A 369 -8.86 19.30 27.52
C ALA A 369 -7.99 20.55 27.21
N ASN A 370 -8.51 21.75 27.49
CA ASN A 370 -7.74 22.99 27.34
C ASN A 370 -7.72 23.78 28.67
N PRO A 371 -6.61 23.77 29.42
CA PRO A 371 -5.38 23.02 29.16
C PRO A 371 -5.55 21.51 29.43
N SER A 372 -4.84 20.66 28.69
CA SER A 372 -4.82 19.23 28.93
C SER A 372 -3.95 18.90 30.14
N GLN A 373 -3.96 17.65 30.61
CA GLN A 373 -3.08 17.25 31.72
C GLN A 373 -1.65 16.96 31.27
N TYR A 374 -1.44 16.56 30.01
CA TYR A 374 -0.14 16.13 29.49
C TYR A 374 0.25 16.85 28.20
N ASP A 375 1.54 17.16 28.09
CA ASP A 375 2.18 17.45 26.82
C ASP A 375 2.45 16.12 26.11
N ILE A 376 1.89 15.91 24.92
CA ILE A 376 2.10 14.67 24.16
C ILE A 376 3.37 14.83 23.34
N ILE A 377 4.31 13.91 23.53
CA ILE A 377 5.55 13.81 22.77
C ILE A 377 5.47 12.53 21.95
N TYR A 378 4.95 12.62 20.73
CA TYR A 378 4.78 11.47 19.86
C TYR A 378 6.07 11.19 19.09
N VAL A 379 6.55 9.94 19.15
CA VAL A 379 7.78 9.49 18.53
C VAL A 379 7.43 8.62 17.33
N ASN A 380 7.66 9.17 16.15
CA ASN A 380 7.49 8.51 14.86
C ASN A 380 8.85 8.07 14.30
N TRP A 381 9.03 6.77 14.08
CA TRP A 381 10.28 6.18 13.64
C TRP A 381 10.54 6.53 12.18
N ASN A 382 11.71 7.10 11.85
CA ASN A 382 12.06 7.28 10.43
C ASN A 382 12.20 5.94 9.68
N ASN A 383 12.48 4.86 10.41
CA ASN A 383 12.42 3.49 9.91
C ASN A 383 11.80 2.56 10.98
N GLY A 384 10.49 2.36 10.89
CA GLY A 384 9.74 1.46 11.77
C GLY A 384 10.04 -0.04 11.55
N THR A 385 10.88 -0.41 10.59
CA THR A 385 11.35 -1.79 10.35
C THR A 385 12.82 -2.01 10.70
N ASP A 386 13.49 -0.99 11.26
CA ASP A 386 14.91 -1.09 11.64
C ASP A 386 15.10 -2.03 12.85
N PHE A 387 16.35 -2.32 13.17
CA PHE A 387 16.71 -3.05 14.39
C PHE A 387 16.09 -2.37 15.62
N LEU A 388 15.41 -3.14 16.46
CA LEU A 388 14.78 -2.64 17.70
C LEU A 388 15.78 -1.85 18.57
N GLN A 389 17.06 -2.26 18.57
CA GLN A 389 18.15 -1.58 19.27
C GLN A 389 18.37 -0.15 18.76
N ARG A 390 18.33 0.05 17.44
CA ARG A 390 18.50 1.39 16.84
C ARG A 390 17.35 2.31 17.26
N ASN A 391 16.11 1.83 17.17
CA ASN A 391 14.95 2.61 17.62
C ASN A 391 14.96 2.84 19.15
N ALA A 392 15.49 1.91 19.95
CA ALA A 392 15.70 2.13 21.38
C ALA A 392 16.72 3.23 21.66
N PHE A 393 17.85 3.26 20.95
CA PHE A 393 18.86 4.30 21.14
C PHE A 393 18.32 5.68 20.77
N VAL A 394 17.44 5.75 19.76
CA VAL A 394 16.71 6.97 19.41
C VAL A 394 15.76 7.36 20.53
N LEU A 395 14.96 6.43 21.08
CA LEU A 395 14.05 6.73 22.17
C LEU A 395 14.78 7.24 23.43
N GLU A 396 15.97 6.71 23.73
CA GLU A 396 16.82 7.26 24.79
C GLU A 396 17.19 8.73 24.51
N ALA A 397 17.57 9.04 23.26
CA ALA A 397 17.88 10.41 22.85
C ALA A 397 16.65 11.34 22.96
N VAL A 398 15.46 10.85 22.60
CA VAL A 398 14.20 11.58 22.80
C VAL A 398 13.95 11.85 24.27
N ILE A 399 14.08 10.84 25.15
CA ILE A 399 13.87 11.01 26.60
C ILE A 399 14.85 12.05 27.18
N ARG A 400 16.12 11.99 26.78
CA ARG A 400 17.14 12.98 27.20
C ARG A 400 16.78 14.37 26.69
N TRP A 401 16.34 14.50 25.44
CA TRP A 401 15.88 15.76 24.88
C TRP A 401 14.66 16.31 25.64
N VAL A 402 13.67 15.49 25.95
CA VAL A 402 12.52 15.90 26.78
C VAL A 402 12.99 16.36 28.16
N ASN A 403 13.90 15.63 28.81
CA ASN A 403 14.42 16.00 30.13
C ASN A 403 15.18 17.33 30.12
N ALA A 404 15.91 17.62 29.04
CA ALA A 404 16.64 18.88 28.89
C ALA A 404 15.72 20.07 28.61
N ASN A 405 14.53 19.84 28.04
CA ASN A 405 13.64 20.91 27.59
C ASN A 405 12.40 21.11 28.49
N LYS A 406 12.05 20.13 29.34
CA LYS A 406 10.88 20.25 30.22
C LYS A 406 11.13 21.20 31.39
N GLN A 407 10.10 21.96 31.76
CA GLN A 407 10.11 22.90 32.88
C GLN A 407 9.16 22.45 34.01
N PRO A 408 9.37 22.87 35.26
CA PRO A 408 8.47 22.57 36.36
C PRO A 408 7.04 23.07 36.11
N LEU A 409 6.04 22.27 36.51
CA LEU A 409 4.64 22.68 36.54
C LEU A 409 4.31 23.26 37.91
N ALA A 410 3.95 24.54 37.96
CA ALA A 410 3.71 25.27 39.21
C ALA A 410 4.86 25.08 40.23
N GLY A 411 6.11 25.15 39.75
CA GLY A 411 7.31 24.96 40.57
C GLY A 411 7.65 23.51 40.92
N VAL A 412 6.84 22.54 40.51
CA VAL A 412 7.06 21.11 40.81
C VAL A 412 7.59 20.36 39.59
N PRO A 413 8.79 19.76 39.65
CA PRO A 413 9.31 18.91 38.58
C PRO A 413 8.37 17.73 38.29
N GLN A 414 8.13 17.44 37.02
CA GLN A 414 7.27 16.33 36.60
C GLN A 414 8.10 15.20 35.97
N GLY A 415 7.86 13.97 36.44
CA GLY A 415 8.40 12.77 35.82
C GLY A 415 7.70 12.45 34.50
N ASN A 416 8.46 11.92 33.54
CA ASN A 416 7.96 11.46 32.26
C ASN A 416 7.00 10.29 32.46
N VAL A 417 5.93 10.26 31.66
CA VAL A 417 5.18 9.03 31.40
C VAL A 417 5.62 8.53 30.04
N VAL A 418 6.05 7.28 29.94
CA VAL A 418 6.41 6.66 28.66
C VAL A 418 5.36 5.61 28.34
N LEU A 419 4.65 5.78 27.23
CA LEU A 419 3.74 4.80 26.67
C LEU A 419 4.38 4.24 25.40
N GLY A 420 4.51 2.93 25.33
CA GLY A 420 4.90 2.26 24.09
C GLY A 420 3.76 1.36 23.60
N SER A 421 3.34 1.58 22.36
CA SER A 421 2.31 0.77 21.71
C SER A 421 2.97 -0.31 20.84
N SER A 422 2.51 -1.56 20.93
CA SER A 422 3.03 -2.67 20.12
C SER A 422 4.57 -2.76 20.20
N MET A 423 5.27 -2.77 19.07
CA MET A 423 6.74 -2.71 19.00
C MET A 423 7.33 -1.58 19.86
N GLY A 424 6.68 -0.42 19.93
CA GLY A 424 7.07 0.71 20.75
C GLY A 424 7.17 0.38 22.24
N GLY A 425 6.38 -0.56 22.75
CA GLY A 425 6.48 -1.03 24.13
C GLY A 425 7.72 -1.89 24.39
N VAL A 426 8.11 -2.70 23.40
CA VAL A 426 9.37 -3.47 23.45
C VAL A 426 10.58 -2.53 23.40
N ILE A 427 10.52 -1.54 22.52
CA ILE A 427 11.54 -0.48 22.37
C ILE A 427 11.63 0.34 23.66
N ALA A 428 10.52 0.79 24.23
CA ALA A 428 10.48 1.55 25.48
C ALA A 428 11.06 0.76 26.65
N ARG A 429 10.70 -0.52 26.81
CA ARG A 429 11.31 -1.39 27.82
C ARG A 429 12.82 -1.48 27.66
N MET A 430 13.30 -1.64 26.43
CA MET A 430 14.73 -1.73 26.13
C MET A 430 15.47 -0.41 26.39
N ALA A 431 14.93 0.73 25.94
CA ALA A 431 15.51 2.05 26.15
C ALA A 431 15.60 2.38 27.66
N LEU A 432 14.51 2.21 28.41
CA LEU A 432 14.49 2.45 29.85
C LEU A 432 15.47 1.53 30.60
N GLY A 433 15.45 0.23 30.30
CA GLY A 433 16.36 -0.73 30.91
C GLY A 433 17.84 -0.47 30.59
N ARG A 434 18.14 0.12 29.42
CA ARG A 434 19.48 0.59 29.08
C ARG A 434 19.87 1.84 29.85
N MET A 435 19.00 2.84 29.93
CA MET A 435 19.23 4.06 30.71
C MET A 435 19.41 3.74 32.20
N ASP A 436 18.69 2.75 32.73
CA ASP A 436 18.88 2.26 34.11
C ASP A 436 20.29 1.71 34.35
N ARG A 437 20.86 1.05 33.35
CA ARG A 437 22.22 0.48 33.39
C ARG A 437 23.31 1.47 32.97
N GLY A 438 22.99 2.74 32.77
CA GLY A 438 23.93 3.78 32.33
C GLY A 438 24.25 3.75 30.83
N GLY A 439 23.53 2.97 30.03
CA GLY A 439 23.66 2.96 28.57
C GLY A 439 23.34 4.34 27.96
N GLY A 440 24.03 4.72 26.89
CA GLY A 440 23.82 6.00 26.22
C GLY A 440 24.38 7.23 26.95
N THR A 441 25.27 7.07 27.94
CA THR A 441 25.85 8.21 28.69
C THR A 441 27.31 8.49 28.35
N LEU A 442 27.64 9.78 28.27
CA LEU A 442 29.02 10.31 28.28
C LEU A 442 29.66 10.29 29.69
N ASN A 443 28.92 9.93 30.76
CA ASN A 443 29.35 10.03 32.17
C ASN A 443 28.86 8.90 33.13
N GLY A 444 28.27 7.80 32.64
CA GLY A 444 27.98 6.59 33.46
C GLY A 444 26.84 6.68 34.50
N ALA A 445 26.10 7.79 34.59
CA ALA A 445 24.98 7.92 35.54
C ALA A 445 23.75 7.13 35.04
N GLY A 446 23.49 5.98 35.66
CA GLY A 446 22.30 5.15 35.43
C GLY A 446 21.11 5.49 36.34
N GLY A 447 20.05 4.69 36.20
CA GLY A 447 18.84 4.74 37.03
C GLY A 447 17.87 5.88 36.70
N TYR A 448 16.95 6.15 37.64
CA TYR A 448 15.88 7.14 37.47
C TYR A 448 16.36 8.52 37.01
N ASN A 449 17.53 8.97 37.47
CA ASN A 449 18.05 10.28 37.10
C ASN A 449 18.36 10.41 35.60
N ALA A 450 18.64 9.29 34.92
CA ALA A 450 18.91 9.27 33.48
C ALA A 450 17.62 9.46 32.67
N HIS A 451 16.56 8.73 33.00
CA HIS A 451 15.35 8.67 32.18
C HIS A 451 14.20 9.53 32.74
N GLN A 452 14.18 9.80 34.04
CA GLN A 452 13.17 10.59 34.78
C GLN A 452 11.73 10.11 34.52
N THR A 453 11.53 8.83 34.26
CA THR A 453 10.23 8.21 33.94
C THR A 453 9.61 7.68 35.21
N ARG A 454 8.45 8.21 35.59
CA ARG A 454 7.70 7.76 36.77
C ARG A 454 6.74 6.61 36.48
N LEU A 455 6.34 6.45 35.23
CA LEU A 455 5.38 5.44 34.79
C LEU A 455 5.71 4.98 33.37
N PHE A 456 5.88 3.68 33.21
CA PHE A 456 5.95 3.02 31.90
C PHE A 456 4.63 2.29 31.65
N ILE A 457 4.01 2.58 30.50
CA ILE A 457 2.78 1.93 30.02
C ILE A 457 3.17 1.10 28.79
N SER A 458 3.02 -0.21 28.91
CA SER A 458 3.21 -1.16 27.82
C SER A 458 1.85 -1.52 27.24
N LEU A 459 1.50 -0.98 26.07
CA LEU A 459 0.22 -1.22 25.42
C LEU A 459 0.39 -2.25 24.29
N ASP A 460 -0.20 -3.43 24.45
CA ASP A 460 -0.21 -4.51 23.45
C ASP A 460 1.19 -4.88 22.89
N ALA A 461 2.21 -4.82 23.73
CA ALA A 461 3.59 -4.99 23.30
C ALA A 461 4.00 -6.48 23.22
N PRO A 462 4.50 -6.97 22.07
CA PRO A 462 4.93 -8.34 21.88
C PRO A 462 6.33 -8.58 22.49
N HIS A 463 6.42 -8.53 23.83
CA HIS A 463 7.68 -8.63 24.58
C HIS A 463 8.49 -9.90 24.34
N LEU A 464 7.84 -10.96 23.85
CA LEU A 464 8.43 -12.25 23.50
C LEU A 464 8.30 -12.57 22.00
N GLY A 465 7.99 -11.55 21.18
CA GLY A 465 7.62 -11.72 19.77
C GLY A 465 6.13 -11.95 19.57
N ALA A 466 5.73 -12.06 18.30
CA ALA A 466 4.36 -12.31 17.87
C ALA A 466 4.36 -13.47 16.86
N ASN A 467 3.33 -14.30 16.91
CA ASN A 467 3.07 -15.29 15.88
C ASN A 467 2.08 -14.69 14.87
N VAL A 468 2.57 -14.32 13.69
CA VAL A 468 1.75 -13.74 12.61
C VAL A 468 1.53 -14.82 11.54
N PRO A 469 0.28 -15.29 11.33
CA PRO A 469 -0.01 -16.24 10.26
C PRO A 469 0.35 -15.67 8.89
N LEU A 470 0.94 -16.48 8.01
CA LEU A 470 1.36 -16.06 6.66
C LEU A 470 0.19 -15.82 5.68
N GLY A 471 -1.06 -16.10 6.08
CA GLY A 471 -2.24 -15.91 5.26
C GLY A 471 -3.25 -15.00 5.95
N LEU A 472 -3.20 -13.71 5.64
CA LEU A 472 -4.24 -12.72 5.93
C LEU A 472 -4.44 -11.83 4.71
#